data_AF-A0AAV3XAT9-F1
#
_entry.id   AF-A0AAV3XAT9-F1
#
_cell.length_a   1.000
_cell.length_b   1.000
_cell.length_c   1.000
_cell.angle_alpha   90.00
_cell.angle_beta   90.00
_cell.angle_gamma   90.00
#
_symmetry.space_group_name_H-M   'P 1'
#
loop_
_entity.id
_entity.type
_entity.pdbx_description
1 polymer ?
#
loop_
_entity_poly.entity_id
_entity_poly.type
_entity_poly.pdbx_seq_one_letter_code
_entity_poly.pdbx_strand_id
1 'polypeptide(L)' 'MNLTISQFQEQLKESARLFAEKQVAPTVIKRDEERLWSANIFEKMGEEGLLGSIFPTD' A
#
# COMPACT_ATOMS: atom_id res chain seq x y z
N MET A 1 -17.50 23.25 0.08
CA MET A 1 -16.44 22.25 0.30
C MET A 1 -17.00 20.89 -0.07
N ASN A 2 -16.32 20.12 -0.92
CA ASN A 2 -16.73 18.75 -1.25
C ASN A 2 -15.84 17.76 -0.47
N LEU A 3 -16.45 16.84 0.28
CA LEU A 3 -15.79 15.81 1.10
C LEU A 3 -16.05 14.38 0.59
N THR A 4 -16.64 14.23 -0.60
CA THR A 4 -16.87 12.91 -1.21
C THR A 4 -15.58 12.38 -1.83
N ILE A 5 -15.28 11.12 -1.55
CA ILE A 5 -14.21 10.37 -2.21
C ILE A 5 -14.69 9.85 -3.56
N SER A 6 -13.81 9.92 -4.56
CA SER A 6 -14.11 9.40 -5.89
C SER A 6 -14.09 7.87 -5.89
N GLN A 7 -14.71 7.26 -6.91
CA GLN A 7 -14.68 5.81 -7.08
C GLN A 7 -13.24 5.26 -7.15
N PHE A 8 -12.35 5.97 -7.86
CA PHE A 8 -10.93 5.59 -7.94
C PHE A 8 -10.23 5.66 -6.57
N GLN A 9 -10.50 6.71 -5.79
CA GLN A 9 -9.94 6.84 -4.45
C GLN A 9 -10.42 5.71 -3.52
N GLU A 10 -11.69 5.30 -3.63
CA GLU A 10 -12.21 4.17 -2.84
C GLU A 10 -11.56 2.85 -3.25
N GLN A 11 -11.38 2.61 -4.55
CA GLN A 11 -10.67 1.42 -5.05
C GLN A 11 -9.22 1.38 -4.56
N LEU A 12 -8.49 2.50 -4.67
CA LEU A 12 -7.10 2.60 -4.18
C LEU A 12 -7.00 2.36 -2.68
N LYS A 13 -7.93 2.92 -1.91
CA LYS A 13 -8.03 2.72 -0.46
C LYS A 13 -8.25 1.25 -0.09
N GLU A 14 -9.16 0.55 -0.77
CA GLU A 14 -9.42 -0.86 -0.48
C GLU A 14 -8.24 -1.76 -0.90
N SER A 15 -7.58 -1.47 -2.03
CA SER A 15 -6.34 -2.17 -2.41
C SER A 15 -5.24 -1.98 -1.36
N ALA A 16 -5.01 -0.74 -0.91
CA ALA A 16 -4.01 -0.46 0.12
C ALA A 16 -4.34 -1.15 1.46
N ARG A 17 -5.62 -1.20 1.85
CA ARG A 17 -6.08 -1.90 3.06
C ARG A 17 -5.77 -3.39 2.99
N LEU A 18 -6.16 -4.05 1.90
CA LEU A 18 -5.95 -5.48 1.71
C LEU A 18 -4.47 -5.83 1.66
N PHE A 19 -3.64 -5.00 1.01
CA PHE A 19 -2.19 -5.16 0.99
C PHE A 19 -1.62 -5.05 2.41
N ALA A 20 -2.02 -4.04 3.17
CA ALA A 20 -1.54 -3.84 4.53
C ALA A 20 -1.91 -5.02 5.44
N GLU A 21 -3.16 -5.50 5.40
CA GLU A 21 -3.62 -6.64 6.20
C GLU A 21 -2.86 -7.94 5.87
N LYS A 22 -2.60 -8.20 4.58
CA LYS A 22 -2.01 -9.46 4.13
C LYS A 22 -0.49 -9.48 4.13
N GLN A 23 0.16 -8.38 3.74
CA GLN A 23 1.61 -8.33 3.49
C GLN A 23 2.36 -7.60 4.60
N VAL A 24 1.78 -6.56 5.19
CA VAL A 24 2.49 -5.67 6.13
C VAL A 24 2.26 -6.09 7.59
N ALA A 25 0.98 -6.20 7.99
CA ALA A 25 0.55 -6.42 9.36
C ALA A 25 1.14 -7.67 10.02
N PRO A 26 1.27 -8.84 9.36
CA PRO A 26 1.74 -10.06 10.01
C PRO A 26 3.17 -9.97 10.56
N THR A 27 4.00 -9.07 10.03
CA THR A 27 5.43 -8.99 10.36
C THR A 27 5.86 -7.62 10.90
N VAL A 28 4.94 -6.67 11.06
CA VAL A 28 5.30 -5.27 11.35
C VAL A 28 6.00 -5.09 12.68
N ILE A 29 5.56 -5.77 13.74
CA ILE A 29 6.17 -5.66 15.08
C ILE A 29 7.61 -6.15 15.04
N LYS A 30 7.84 -7.36 14.50
CA LYS A 30 9.20 -7.92 14.39
C LYS A 30 10.13 -7.03 13.57
N ARG A 31 9.65 -6.52 12.43
CA ARG A 31 10.47 -5.64 11.56
C ARG A 31 10.82 -4.33 12.25
N ASP A 32 9.93 -3.80 13.07
CA ASP A 32 10.20 -2.60 13.87
C ASP A 32 11.25 -2.87 14.96
N GLU A 33 11.04 -3.92 15.76
CA GLU A 33 11.96 -4.33 16.82
C GLU A 33 13.38 -4.61 16.30
N GLU A 34 13.48 -5.28 15.15
CA GLU A 34 14.75 -5.64 14.52
C GLU A 34 15.30 -4.54 13.58
N ARG A 35 14.58 -3.41 13.43
CA ARG A 35 14.95 -2.29 12.54
C ARG A 35 15.18 -2.72 11.09
N LEU A 36 14.35 -3.64 10.60
CA LEU A 36 14.46 -4.21 9.27
C LEU A 36 13.64 -3.43 8.24
N TRP A 37 14.31 -3.01 7.17
CA TRP A 37 13.65 -2.62 5.94
C TRP A 37 13.42 -3.85 5.04
N SER A 38 12.19 -4.02 4.52
CA SER A 38 11.83 -5.16 3.70
C SER A 38 11.69 -4.77 2.23
N ALA A 39 12.72 -5.08 1.44
CA ALA A 39 12.69 -4.93 -0.02
C ALA A 39 11.52 -5.69 -0.65
N ASN A 40 11.25 -6.91 -0.19
CA ASN A 40 10.19 -7.75 -0.74
C ASN A 40 8.78 -7.13 -0.60
N ILE A 41 8.47 -6.54 0.57
CA ILE A 41 7.19 -5.85 0.75
C ILE A 41 7.13 -4.65 -0.20
N PHE A 42 8.21 -3.89 -0.31
CA PHE A 42 8.26 -2.71 -1.18
C PHE A 42 8.11 -3.06 -2.67
N GLU A 43 8.78 -4.12 -3.14
CA GLU A 43 8.64 -4.63 -4.50
C GLU A 43 7.19 -5.05 -4.80
N LYS A 44 6.55 -5.81 -3.90
CA LYS A 44 5.14 -6.20 -4.03
C LYS A 44 4.19 -5.00 -4.05
N MET A 45 4.47 -3.94 -3.29
CA MET A 45 3.69 -2.70 -3.38
C MET A 45 3.76 -2.08 -4.78
N GLY A 46 4.92 -2.20 -5.43
CA GLY A 46 5.12 -1.77 -6.81
C GLY A 46 4.35 -2.62 -7.81
N GLU A 47 4.41 -3.95 -7.66
CA GLU A 47 3.66 -4.91 -8.50
C GLU A 47 2.14 -4.71 -8.42
N GLU A 48 1.61 -4.37 -7.23
CA GLU A 48 0.18 -4.05 -7.05
C GLU A 48 -0.18 -2.60 -7.48
N GLY A 49 0.78 -1.83 -7.99
CA GLY A 49 0.56 -0.48 -8.51
C GLY A 49 0.37 0.60 -7.44
N LEU A 50 0.53 0.27 -6.15
CA LEU A 50 0.34 1.22 -5.05
C LEU A 50 1.36 2.37 -5.10
N LEU A 51 2.61 2.05 -5.45
CA LEU A 51 3.70 3.03 -5.58
C LEU A 51 3.53 3.94 -6.80
N GLY A 52 2.82 3.48 -7.83
CA GLY A 52 2.57 4.22 -9.07
C GLY A 52 1.27 5.01 -9.08
N SER A 53 0.44 4.90 -8.03
CA SER A 53 -0.96 5.36 -8.02
C SER A 53 -1.20 6.85 -8.31
N ILE A 54 -0.17 7.68 -8.17
CA ILE A 54 -0.22 9.13 -8.41
C ILE A 54 0.33 9.54 -9.79
N PHE A 55 0.95 8.62 -10.52
CA PHE A 55 1.56 8.90 -11.81
C PHE A 55 0.64 8.49 -12.96
N PRO A 56 0.56 9.29 -14.03
CA PRO A 56 -0.02 8.84 -15.29
C PRO A 56 0.74 7.64 -15.86
N THR A 57 0.06 6.79 -16.61
CA THR A 57 0.66 5.65 -17.31
C THR A 57 1.14 5.99 -18.72
N ASP A 58 0.81 7.19 -19.22
CA ASP A 58 1.18 7.73 -20.54
C ASP A 58 1.88 9.09 -20.41
#